data_AF-A0A4U8WKD8-F1
#
_entry.id   AF-A0A4U8WKD8-F1
#
_cell.length_a   1.000
_cell.length_b   1.000
_cell.length_c   1.000
_cell.angle_alpha   90.00
_cell.angle_beta   90.00
_cell.angle_gamma   90.00
#
_symmetry.space_group_name_H-M   'P 1'
#
loop_
_entity.id
_entity.type
_entity.pdbx_description
1 polymer ?
#
loop_
_entity_poly.entity_id
_entity_poly.type
_entity_poly.pdbx_seq_one_letter_code
_entity_poly.pdbx_strand_id
1 'polypeptide(L)'
;MKITNYGFTRCLVCAVILFTFLLSSAVVFISHESTSFIIIAAICAAMIFLIWRIQSVTYEVSGSCLTIRKYHPFTFKKFYHPYIELPQSSICNYKVSTYYGITKLTLRINTSRKKDFKITVYLLGFSNSQNKKIKSSLQMITAGHHQ
;
A
#
# COMPACT_ATOMS: atom_id res chain seq x y z
N MET A 1 4.17 17.51 -3.19
CA MET A 1 5.04 16.31 -3.26
C MET A 1 4.18 15.06 -3.31
N LYS A 2 4.37 14.19 -4.31
CA LYS A 2 3.57 12.97 -4.48
C LYS A 2 4.48 11.75 -4.68
N ILE A 3 4.20 10.67 -3.96
CA ILE A 3 4.92 9.40 -4.01
C ILE A 3 3.92 8.27 -4.12
N THR A 4 4.14 7.34 -5.05
CA THR A 4 3.27 6.19 -5.27
C THR A 4 4.08 4.93 -5.48
N ASN A 5 3.54 3.79 -5.03
CA ASN A 5 4.07 2.45 -5.28
C ASN A 5 3.31 1.73 -6.41
N TYR A 6 2.55 2.47 -7.22
CA TYR A 6 1.69 1.90 -8.27
C TYR A 6 2.45 0.96 -9.21
N GLY A 7 3.63 1.36 -9.70
CA GLY A 7 4.44 0.53 -10.58
C GLY A 7 4.84 -0.80 -9.94
N PHE A 8 5.35 -0.75 -8.70
CA PHE A 8 5.73 -1.95 -7.95
C PHE A 8 4.54 -2.89 -7.72
N THR A 9 3.42 -2.33 -7.25
CA THR A 9 2.22 -3.13 -6.96
C THR A 9 1.60 -3.74 -8.23
N ARG A 10 1.63 -3.03 -9.36
CA ARG A 10 1.21 -3.58 -10.65
C ARG A 10 2.12 -4.72 -11.10
N CYS A 11 3.45 -4.55 -11.01
CA CYS A 11 4.40 -5.63 -11.31
C CYS A 11 4.18 -6.85 -10.41
N LEU A 12 3.92 -6.63 -9.11
CA LEU A 12 3.63 -7.70 -8.15
C LEU A 12 2.38 -8.49 -8.56
N VAL A 13 1.27 -7.81 -8.89
CA VAL A 13 0.06 -8.50 -9.32
C VAL A 13 0.28 -9.24 -10.64
N CYS A 14 0.97 -8.64 -11.61
CA CYS A 14 1.32 -9.34 -12.86
C CYS A 14 2.16 -10.60 -12.60
N ALA A 15 3.14 -10.54 -11.69
CA ALA A 15 3.95 -11.69 -11.31
C ALA A 15 3.12 -12.80 -10.65
N VAL A 16 2.17 -12.45 -9.79
CA VAL A 16 1.23 -13.39 -9.16
C VAL A 16 0.33 -14.07 -10.20
N ILE A 17 -0.18 -13.31 -11.19
CA ILE A 17 -0.97 -13.87 -12.29
C ILE A 17 -0.14 -14.83 -13.14
N LEU A 18 1.07 -14.42 -13.52
CA LEU A 18 1.98 -15.24 -14.34
C LEU A 18 2.37 -16.54 -13.61
N PHE A 19 2.68 -16.45 -12.32
CA PHE A 19 2.95 -17.63 -11.49
C PHE A 19 1.74 -18.58 -11.41
N THR A 20 0.53 -18.03 -11.23
CA THR A 20 -0.70 -18.83 -11.21
C THR A 20 -0.90 -19.57 -12.54
N PHE A 21 -0.66 -18.89 -13.66
CA PHE A 21 -0.78 -19.47 -14.99
C PHE A 21 0.23 -20.59 -15.24
N LEU A 22 1.50 -20.36 -14.90
CA LEU A 22 2.55 -21.38 -15.03
C LEU A 22 2.26 -22.61 -14.15
N LEU A 23 1.85 -22.39 -12.90
CA LEU A 23 1.55 -23.47 -11.96
C LEU A 23 0.34 -24.30 -12.44
N SER A 24 -0.73 -23.62 -12.87
CA SER A 24 -1.92 -24.29 -13.40
C SER A 24 -1.58 -25.11 -14.65
N SER A 25 -0.77 -24.54 -15.56
CA SER A 25 -0.33 -25.24 -16.76
C SER A 25 0.49 -26.48 -16.42
N ALA A 26 1.45 -26.37 -15.48
CA ALA A 26 2.27 -27.49 -15.04
C ALA A 26 1.42 -28.63 -14.45
N VAL A 27 0.41 -28.32 -13.64
CA VAL A 27 -0.48 -29.34 -13.07
C VAL A 27 -1.30 -30.04 -14.15
N VAL A 28 -1.82 -29.31 -15.15
CA VAL A 28 -2.56 -29.90 -16.29
C VAL A 28 -1.66 -30.82 -17.12
N PHE A 29 -0.40 -30.46 -17.35
CA PHE A 29 0.52 -31.30 -18.12
C PHE A 29 0.97 -32.56 -17.38
N ILE A 30 1.09 -32.51 -16.05
CA ILE A 30 1.58 -33.64 -15.24
C ILE A 30 0.45 -34.61 -14.89
N SER A 31 -0.79 -34.13 -14.79
CA SER A 31 -1.86 -34.90 -14.18
C SER A 31 -3.10 -34.95 -15.07
N HIS A 32 -3.44 -36.15 -15.53
CA HIS A 32 -4.63 -36.43 -16.36
C HIS A 32 -5.87 -36.81 -15.53
N GLU A 33 -5.76 -36.82 -14.20
CA GLU A 33 -6.84 -37.23 -13.30
C GLU A 33 -7.82 -36.09 -12.99
N SER A 34 -9.10 -36.43 -12.78
CA SER A 34 -10.17 -35.47 -12.48
C SER A 34 -9.96 -34.73 -11.14
N THR A 35 -9.26 -35.35 -10.19
CA THR A 35 -8.88 -34.78 -8.88
C THR A 35 -7.96 -33.56 -9.02
N SER A 36 -7.13 -33.50 -10.06
CA SER A 36 -6.18 -32.42 -10.30
C SER A 36 -6.86 -31.11 -10.70
N PHE A 37 -8.04 -31.16 -11.34
CA PHE A 37 -8.81 -29.95 -11.65
C PHE A 37 -9.38 -29.27 -10.41
N ILE A 38 -9.75 -30.02 -9.37
CA ILE A 38 -10.25 -29.45 -8.10
C ILE A 38 -9.13 -28.68 -7.41
N ILE A 39 -7.91 -29.24 -7.39
CA ILE A 39 -6.73 -28.59 -6.81
C ILE A 39 -6.40 -27.30 -7.57
N ILE A 40 -6.42 -27.32 -8.89
CA ILE A 40 -6.21 -26.11 -9.71
C ILE A 40 -7.26 -25.05 -9.39
N ALA A 41 -8.54 -25.42 -9.31
CA ALA A 41 -9.63 -24.49 -8.99
C ALA A 41 -9.43 -23.84 -7.61
N ALA A 42 -9.02 -24.61 -6.60
CA ALA A 42 -8.71 -24.10 -5.27
C ALA A 42 -7.54 -23.12 -5.28
N ILE A 43 -6.46 -23.43 -6.01
CA ILE A 43 -5.29 -22.54 -6.15
C ILE A 43 -5.68 -21.24 -6.86
N CYS A 44 -6.43 -21.33 -7.97
CA CYS A 44 -6.93 -20.16 -8.67
C CYS A 44 -7.80 -19.27 -7.77
N ALA A 45 -8.71 -19.87 -6.99
CA ALA A 45 -9.54 -19.13 -6.05
C ALA A 45 -8.71 -18.41 -4.97
N ALA A 46 -7.70 -19.10 -4.41
CA ALA A 46 -6.78 -18.50 -3.44
C ALA A 46 -5.99 -17.33 -4.04
N MET A 47 -5.50 -17.47 -5.28
CA MET A 47 -4.74 -16.42 -5.97
C MET A 47 -5.60 -15.21 -6.32
N ILE A 48 -6.84 -15.41 -6.77
CA ILE A 48 -7.82 -14.33 -6.99
C ILE A 48 -8.07 -13.56 -5.69
N PHE A 49 -8.25 -14.28 -4.58
CA PHE A 49 -8.42 -13.66 -3.26
C PHE A 49 -7.20 -12.82 -2.86
N LEU A 50 -5.98 -13.31 -3.09
CA LEU A 50 -4.74 -12.57 -2.82
C LEU A 50 -4.64 -11.32 -3.68
N ILE A 51 -4.92 -11.41 -4.99
CA ILE A 51 -4.90 -10.27 -5.91
C ILE A 51 -5.86 -9.19 -5.45
N TRP A 52 -7.10 -9.55 -5.08
CA TRP A 52 -8.09 -8.60 -4.57
C TRP A 52 -7.56 -7.81 -3.37
N ARG A 53 -6.84 -8.47 -2.46
CA ARG A 53 -6.30 -7.85 -1.25
C ARG A 53 -5.13 -6.90 -1.52
N ILE A 54 -4.45 -6.97 -2.68
CA ILE A 54 -3.32 -6.09 -3.00
C ILE A 54 -3.81 -4.68 -3.30
N GLN A 55 -3.28 -3.70 -2.58
CA GLN A 55 -3.60 -2.28 -2.75
C GLN A 55 -2.33 -1.47 -3.00
N SER A 56 -2.40 -0.60 -4.00
CA SER A 56 -1.47 0.51 -4.19
C SER A 56 -1.76 1.61 -3.17
N VAL A 57 -0.70 2.28 -2.71
CA VAL A 57 -0.76 3.39 -1.79
C VAL A 57 -0.09 4.60 -2.41
N THR A 58 -0.77 5.74 -2.36
CA THR A 58 -0.21 7.03 -2.76
C THR A 58 -0.13 7.95 -1.56
N TYR A 59 1.06 8.47 -1.31
CA TYR A 59 1.36 9.48 -0.31
C TYR A 59 1.49 10.84 -1.02
N GLU A 60 0.68 11.80 -0.63
CA GLU A 60 0.64 13.12 -1.25
C GLU A 60 0.60 14.21 -0.17
N VAL A 61 1.55 15.14 -0.27
CA VAL A 61 1.59 16.36 0.52
C VAL A 61 1.34 17.50 -0.47
N SER A 62 0.20 18.17 -0.37
CA SER A 62 -0.18 19.29 -1.23
C SER A 62 -0.80 20.40 -0.39
N GLY A 63 -0.37 21.63 -0.62
CA GLY A 63 -0.71 22.76 0.25
C GLY A 63 -0.37 22.47 1.71
N SER A 64 -1.36 22.61 2.58
CA SER A 64 -1.27 22.39 4.04
C SER A 64 -1.84 21.04 4.49
N CYS A 65 -2.10 20.10 3.57
CA CYS A 65 -2.72 18.81 3.87
C CYS A 65 -1.81 17.63 3.51
N LEU A 66 -1.89 16.59 4.33
CA LEU A 66 -1.35 15.26 4.07
C LEU A 66 -2.50 14.34 3.64
N THR A 67 -2.37 13.76 2.46
CA THR A 67 -3.33 12.81 1.90
C THR A 67 -2.67 11.47 1.64
N ILE A 68 -3.31 10.39 2.10
CA ILE A 68 -2.95 9.03 1.78
C ILE A 68 -4.13 8.37 1.07
N ARG A 69 -3.90 7.85 -0.14
CA ARG A 69 -4.92 7.13 -0.92
C ARG A 69 -4.55 5.65 -1.03
N LYS A 70 -5.55 4.78 -0.95
CA LYS A 70 -5.42 3.34 -1.20
C LYS A 70 -6.35 2.93 -2.33
N TYR A 71 -5.86 2.18 -3.29
CA TYR A 71 -6.66 1.71 -4.41
C TYR A 71 -6.05 0.45 -5.04
N HIS A 72 -6.85 -0.36 -5.72
CA HIS A 72 -6.34 -1.55 -6.42
C HIS A 72 -5.60 -1.12 -7.70
N PRO A 73 -4.44 -1.72 -8.05
CA PRO A 73 -3.61 -1.30 -9.19
C PRO A 73 -4.31 -1.40 -10.55
N PHE A 74 -5.36 -2.20 -10.69
CA PHE A 74 -6.16 -2.27 -11.93
C PHE A 74 -7.45 -1.46 -11.88
N THR A 75 -7.56 -0.52 -10.93
CA THR A 75 -8.69 0.42 -10.95
C THR A 75 -8.38 1.52 -11.97
N PHE A 76 -9.35 1.84 -12.83
CA PHE A 76 -9.22 2.87 -13.88
C PHE A 76 -9.93 4.18 -13.52
N LYS A 77 -10.31 4.36 -12.24
CA LYS A 77 -11.00 5.56 -11.80
C LYS A 77 -10.05 6.75 -11.85
N LYS A 78 -10.53 7.88 -12.40
CA LYS A 78 -9.79 9.14 -12.46
C LYS A 78 -9.59 9.78 -11.08
N PHE A 79 -10.51 9.50 -10.14
CA PHE A 79 -10.48 10.00 -8.78
C PHE A 79 -10.62 8.85 -7.76
N TYR A 80 -9.79 8.90 -6.72
CA TYR A 80 -9.82 7.96 -5.61
C TYR A 80 -10.10 8.73 -4.33
N HIS A 81 -11.13 8.29 -3.61
CA HIS A 81 -11.42 8.84 -2.30
C HIS A 81 -10.19 8.66 -1.40
N PRO A 82 -9.77 9.69 -0.65
CA PRO A 82 -8.67 9.59 0.28
C PRO A 82 -8.98 8.53 1.34
N TYR A 83 -8.00 7.67 1.64
CA TYR A 83 -8.10 6.78 2.78
C TYR A 83 -7.95 7.59 4.07
N ILE A 84 -7.03 8.57 4.04
CA ILE A 84 -6.77 9.49 5.14
C ILE A 84 -6.43 10.85 4.53
N GLU A 85 -7.05 11.90 5.05
CA GLU A 85 -6.75 13.28 4.71
C GLU A 85 -6.72 14.09 6.00
N LEU A 86 -5.60 14.75 6.26
CA LEU A 86 -5.35 15.45 7.52
C LEU A 86 -4.63 16.76 7.26
N PRO A 87 -4.94 17.84 7.99
CA PRO A 87 -4.12 19.04 7.94
C PRO A 87 -2.76 18.76 8.58
N GLN A 88 -1.69 19.30 7.99
CA GLN A 88 -0.32 19.15 8.49
C GLN A 88 -0.18 19.69 9.93
N SER A 89 -0.98 20.70 10.28
CA SER A 89 -1.07 21.26 11.63
C SER A 89 -1.54 20.29 12.70
N SER A 90 -2.29 19.25 12.32
CA SER A 90 -2.75 18.25 13.26
C SER A 90 -1.71 17.18 13.58
N ILE A 91 -0.63 17.07 12.79
CA ILE A 91 0.38 16.03 12.92
C ILE A 91 1.43 16.46 13.95
N CYS A 92 1.41 15.85 15.12
CA CYS A 92 2.31 16.22 16.22
C CYS A 92 3.60 15.40 16.21
N ASN A 93 3.51 14.13 15.83
CA ASN A 93 4.67 13.24 15.81
C ASN A 93 4.45 12.11 14.81
N TYR A 94 5.53 11.49 14.36
CA TYR A 94 5.50 10.39 13.41
C TYR A 94 6.54 9.32 13.75
N LYS A 95 6.26 8.08 13.34
CA LYS A 95 7.21 6.98 13.38
C LYS A 95 7.17 6.25 12.05
N VAL A 96 8.33 6.13 11.41
CA VAL A 96 8.51 5.33 10.19
C VAL A 96 9.38 4.14 10.55
N SER A 97 8.89 2.93 10.30
CA SER A 97 9.64 1.69 10.54
C SER A 97 9.50 0.79 9.32
N THR A 98 10.62 0.32 8.77
CA THR A 98 10.63 -0.52 7.57
C THR A 98 11.06 -1.93 7.94
N TYR A 99 10.26 -2.93 7.56
CA TYR A 99 10.52 -4.35 7.79
C TYR A 99 10.20 -5.12 6.51
N TYR A 100 11.15 -5.90 5.98
CA TYR A 100 10.96 -6.78 4.81
C TYR A 100 10.22 -6.12 3.62
N GLY A 101 10.59 -4.88 3.25
CA GLY A 101 9.94 -4.15 2.13
C GLY A 101 8.55 -3.56 2.44
N ILE A 102 8.06 -3.70 3.67
CA ILE A 102 6.85 -3.06 4.19
C ILE A 102 7.26 -1.91 5.11
N THR A 103 6.81 -0.70 4.79
CA THR A 103 7.05 0.46 5.66
C THR A 103 5.80 0.77 6.47
N LYS A 104 5.89 0.64 7.79
CA LYS A 104 4.88 1.04 8.75
C LYS A 104 5.05 2.53 9.06
N LEU A 105 4.09 3.33 8.61
CA LEU A 105 3.96 4.75 8.96
C LEU A 105 2.94 4.89 10.07
N THR A 106 3.38 5.39 11.23
CA THR A 106 2.50 5.76 12.34
C THR A 106 2.49 7.27 12.48
N LEU A 107 1.31 7.88 12.46
CA LEU A 107 1.09 9.30 12.67
C LEU A 107 0.37 9.49 14.01
N ARG A 108 0.89 10.39 14.84
CA ARG A 108 0.21 10.88 16.04
C ARG A 108 -0.39 12.24 15.74
N ILE A 109 -1.69 12.35 16.00
CA ILE A 109 -2.50 13.46 15.56
C ILE A 109 -3.20 14.06 16.76
N ASN A 110 -3.14 15.37 16.89
CA ASN A 110 -4.00 16.12 17.79
C ASN A 110 -5.15 16.72 16.98
N THR A 111 -6.37 16.35 17.38
CA THR A 111 -7.59 16.96 16.88
C THR A 111 -8.26 17.73 18.02
N SER A 112 -9.18 18.63 17.67
CA SER A 112 -10.00 19.34 18.67
C SER A 112 -10.78 18.39 19.58
N ARG A 113 -11.16 17.20 19.08
CA ARG A 113 -11.96 16.21 19.81
C ARG A 113 -11.13 15.17 20.56
N LYS A 114 -9.95 14.83 20.06
CA LYS A 114 -9.05 13.81 20.64
C LYS A 114 -7.59 14.22 20.49
N LYS A 115 -6.88 14.22 21.61
CA LYS A 115 -5.43 14.38 21.68
C LYS A 115 -4.75 13.00 21.54
N ASP A 116 -3.55 12.98 20.97
CA ASP A 116 -2.69 11.79 20.73
C ASP A 116 -3.38 10.64 19.98
N PHE A 117 -4.23 10.94 19.00
CA PHE A 117 -4.84 9.91 18.16
C PHE A 117 -3.80 9.28 17.23
N LYS A 118 -3.75 7.95 17.19
CA LYS A 118 -2.74 7.19 16.43
C LYS A 118 -3.34 6.59 15.18
N ILE A 119 -2.79 6.97 14.04
CA ILE A 119 -3.10 6.39 12.74
C ILE A 119 -1.91 5.56 12.27
N THR A 120 -2.17 4.32 11.86
CA THR A 120 -1.14 3.45 11.29
C THR A 120 -1.49 3.12 9.84
N VAL A 121 -0.55 3.35 8.94
CA VAL A 121 -0.63 3.00 7.52
C VAL A 121 0.55 2.13 7.13
N TYR A 122 0.27 1.05 6.40
CA TYR A 122 1.28 0.19 5.80
C TYR A 122 1.52 0.63 4.34
N LEU A 123 2.77 0.94 4.05
CA LEU A 123 3.29 1.37 2.75
C LEU A 123 4.10 0.20 2.17
N LEU A 124 3.43 -0.67 1.43
CA LEU A 124 4.05 -1.84 0.80
C LEU A 124 4.88 -1.42 -0.42
N GLY A 125 6.10 -1.94 -0.58
CA GLY A 125 6.83 -1.80 -1.85
C GLY A 125 7.34 -0.39 -2.15
N PHE A 126 7.47 0.45 -1.12
CA PHE A 126 8.15 1.73 -1.25
C PHE A 126 9.66 1.52 -1.15
N SER A 127 10.40 2.10 -2.10
CA SER A 127 11.85 2.01 -2.11
C SER A 127 12.48 2.80 -0.95
N ASN A 128 13.75 2.50 -0.63
CA ASN A 128 14.48 3.24 0.40
C ASN A 128 14.55 4.75 0.13
N SER A 129 14.69 5.16 -1.14
CA SER A 129 14.69 6.56 -1.52
C SER A 129 13.31 7.22 -1.34
N GLN A 130 12.24 6.49 -1.65
CA GLN A 130 10.87 6.95 -1.38
C GLN A 130 10.59 7.06 0.12
N ASN A 131 11.03 6.09 0.94
CA ASN A 131 10.88 6.14 2.39
C ASN A 131 11.65 7.29 3.02
N LYS A 132 12.87 7.57 2.54
CA LYS A 132 13.66 8.75 2.96
C LYS A 132 12.91 10.05 2.65
N LYS A 133 12.32 10.15 1.46
CA LYS A 133 11.48 11.27 1.02
C LYS A 133 10.24 11.47 1.90
N ILE A 134 9.56 10.38 2.28
CA ILE A 134 8.43 10.45 3.23
C ILE A 134 8.91 10.96 4.59
N LYS A 135 9.99 10.37 5.12
CA LYS A 135 10.56 10.75 6.41
C LYS A 135 10.96 12.23 6.45
N SER A 136 11.64 12.73 5.41
CA SER A 136 12.03 14.14 5.34
C SER A 136 10.82 15.08 5.25
N SER A 137 9.78 14.70 4.49
CA SER A 137 8.55 15.50 4.43
C SER A 137 7.83 15.61 5.79
N LEU A 138 7.76 14.51 6.55
CA LEU A 138 7.16 14.51 7.88
C LEU A 138 8.01 15.28 8.89
N GLN A 139 9.34 15.21 8.77
CA GLN A 139 10.26 15.97 9.61
C GLN A 139 10.04 17.48 9.45
N MET A 140 9.92 17.96 8.22
CA MET A 140 9.63 19.38 7.94
C MET A 140 8.29 19.80 8.53
N ILE A 141 7.25 18.97 8.40
CA ILE A 141 5.92 19.24 8.96
C ILE A 141 5.99 19.39 10.48
N THR A 142 6.68 18.48 11.18
CA THR A 142 6.78 18.54 12.65
C THR A 142 7.72 19.62 13.16
N ALA A 143 8.79 19.94 12.42
CA ALA A 143 9.74 20.98 12.82
C ALA A 143 9.11 22.38 12.76
N GLY A 144 8.20 22.62 11.80
CA GLY A 144 7.46 23.88 11.69
C GLY A 144 6.47 24.14 12.82
N HIS A 145 6.18 23.16 13.69
CA HIS A 145 5.33 23.35 14.88
C HIS A 145 6.08 23.78 16.13
N HIS A 146 7.41 23.72 16.10
CA HIS A 146 8.29 24.07 17.21
C HIS A 146 8.99 25.43 17.04
N GLN A 147 8.60 26.20 16.02
CA GLN A 147 8.97 27.60 15.80
C GLN A 147 7.76 28.49 16.08
#